data_AF-A0A090WN67-F1
#
_entry.id   AF-A0A090WN67-F1
#
_cell.length_a   1.000
_cell.length_b   1.000
_cell.length_c   1.000
_cell.angle_alpha   90.00
_cell.angle_beta   90.00
_cell.angle_gamma   90.00
#
_symmetry.space_group_name_H-M   'P 1'
#
loop_
_entity.id
_entity.type
_entity.pdbx_description
1 polymer ?
#
loop_
_entity_poly.entity_id
_entity_poly.type
_entity_poly.pdbx_seq_one_letter_code
_entity_poly.pdbx_strand_id
1 'polypeptide(L)' 'MNFTAGLNKIRTSPDHGTAYEIAGKGDADENSFKEALFSALKIYKNRSQFEELTSNPLKKAPRNERNKNYKDR' A
#
# COMPACT_ATOMS: atom_id res chain seq x y z
N MET A 1 1.50 -11.60 9.10
CA MET A 1 2.52 -10.92 8.24
C MET A 1 3.04 -9.61 8.84
N ASN A 2 4.31 -9.25 8.56
CA ASN A 2 4.93 -7.96 8.92
C ASN A 2 5.24 -7.08 7.69
N PHE A 3 5.19 -5.75 7.83
CA PHE A 3 5.59 -4.78 6.78
C PHE A 3 6.42 -3.63 7.33
N THR A 4 7.13 -2.91 6.45
CA THR A 4 7.91 -1.72 6.83
C THR A 4 7.48 -0.52 6.00
N ALA A 5 6.87 0.47 6.66
CA ALA A 5 6.52 1.74 6.05
C ALA A 5 7.74 2.67 5.92
N GLY A 6 7.63 3.72 5.09
CA GLY A 6 8.66 4.74 4.93
C GLY A 6 9.81 4.38 3.97
N LEU A 7 9.90 3.13 3.52
CA LEU A 7 10.88 2.74 2.50
C LEU A 7 10.44 3.15 1.09
N ASN A 8 11.43 3.43 0.24
CA ASN A 8 11.22 3.70 -1.20
C ASN A 8 10.77 2.45 -1.98
N LYS A 9 11.02 1.25 -1.45
CA LYS A 9 10.60 -0.03 -2.01
C LYS A 9 9.61 -0.72 -1.08
N ILE A 10 8.84 -1.64 -1.63
CA ILE A 10 7.90 -2.45 -0.86
C ILE A 10 8.68 -3.53 -0.11
N ARG A 11 8.45 -3.63 1.19
CA ARG A 11 9.04 -4.68 2.03
C ARG A 11 7.96 -5.30 2.93
N THR A 12 7.80 -6.60 2.80
CA THR A 12 6.99 -7.47 3.67
C THR A 12 7.87 -8.61 4.20
N SER A 13 7.45 -9.28 5.27
CA SER A 13 8.10 -10.49 5.76
C SER A 13 7.11 -11.39 6.49
N PRO A 14 7.44 -12.69 6.67
CA PRO A 14 6.75 -13.53 7.63
C PRO A 14 6.74 -12.90 9.04
N ASP A 15 5.78 -13.36 9.86
CA ASP A 15 5.61 -12.97 11.28
C ASP A 15 6.24 -13.95 12.28
N HIS A 16 6.92 -14.98 11.78
CA HIS A 16 7.68 -15.92 12.60
C HIS A 16 9.19 -15.82 12.35
N GLY A 17 9.98 -16.42 13.25
CA GLY A 17 11.43 -16.53 13.16
C GLY A 17 11.90 -17.69 12.28
N THR A 18 13.15 -18.12 12.47
CA THR A 18 13.80 -19.17 11.66
C THR A 18 13.30 -20.59 11.94
N ALA A 19 12.79 -20.85 13.15
CA ALA A 19 12.28 -22.15 13.59
C ALA A 19 13.23 -23.32 13.26
N TYR A 20 14.48 -23.24 13.73
CA TYR A 20 15.54 -24.23 13.42
C TYR A 20 15.17 -25.66 13.85
N GLU A 21 14.39 -25.78 14.92
CA GLU A 21 13.90 -27.03 15.47
C GLU A 21 12.99 -27.82 14.51
N ILE A 22 12.39 -27.19 13.50
CA ILE A 22 11.54 -27.85 12.49
C ILE A 22 12.16 -27.86 11.07
N ALA A 23 13.38 -27.32 10.92
CA ALA A 23 14.04 -27.28 9.62
C ALA A 23 14.27 -28.69 9.06
N GLY A 24 13.85 -28.91 7.81
CA GLY A 24 14.01 -30.21 7.13
C GLY A 24 13.02 -31.30 7.56
N LYS A 25 12.09 -31.01 8.48
CA LYS A 25 11.09 -32.00 8.95
C LYS A 25 9.80 -32.01 8.15
N GLY A 26 9.54 -30.96 7.36
CA GLY A 26 8.29 -30.80 6.61
C GLY A 26 7.12 -30.24 7.43
N ASP A 27 7.38 -29.81 8.68
CA ASP A 27 6.35 -29.33 9.62
C ASP A 27 6.13 -27.81 9.59
N ALA A 28 6.84 -27.09 8.72
CA ALA A 28 6.76 -25.62 8.66
C ALA A 28 5.44 -25.17 8.01
N ASP A 29 4.73 -24.25 8.68
CA ASP A 29 3.57 -23.58 8.10
C ASP A 29 4.01 -22.40 7.23
N GLU A 30 3.70 -22.46 5.93
CA GLU A 30 4.05 -21.43 4.96
C GLU A 30 3.04 -20.28 4.84
N ASN A 31 1.91 -20.32 5.57
CA ASN A 31 0.81 -19.35 5.42
C ASN A 31 1.26 -17.90 5.60
N SER A 32 2.10 -17.62 6.59
CA SER A 32 2.63 -16.28 6.85
C SER A 32 3.53 -15.77 5.73
N PHE A 33 4.33 -16.66 5.12
CA PHE A 33 5.14 -16.32 3.97
C PHE A 33 4.28 -16.05 2.73
N LYS A 34 3.27 -16.89 2.47
CA LYS A 34 2.28 -16.67 1.40
C LYS A 34 1.61 -15.30 1.55
N GLU A 35 1.13 -14.99 2.76
CA GLU A 35 0.51 -13.70 3.07
C GLU A 35 1.46 -12.53 2.78
N ALA A 36 2.73 -12.62 3.21
CA ALA A 36 3.75 -11.61 2.94
C ALA A 36 3.99 -11.38 1.44
N LEU A 37 4.09 -12.46 0.66
CA LEU A 37 4.31 -12.40 -0.78
C LEU A 37 3.13 -11.77 -1.52
N PHE A 38 1.90 -12.26 -1.27
CA PHE A 38 0.72 -11.75 -1.97
C PHE A 38 0.38 -10.32 -1.56
N SER A 39 0.66 -9.95 -0.31
CA SER A 39 0.50 -8.56 0.13
C SER A 39 1.48 -7.63 -0.58
N ALA A 40 2.74 -8.03 -0.78
CA ALA A 40 3.70 -7.24 -1.56
C ALA A 40 3.23 -7.02 -3.00
N LEU A 41 2.72 -8.08 -3.66
CA LEU A 41 2.14 -8.01 -5.00
C LEU A 41 0.92 -7.07 -5.05
N LYS A 42 0.04 -7.15 -4.05
CA LYS A 42 -1.13 -6.27 -3.93
C LYS A 42 -0.72 -4.81 -3.80
N ILE A 43 0.23 -4.51 -2.90
CA ILE A 43 0.72 -3.14 -2.71
C ILE A 43 1.35 -2.60 -4.00
N TYR A 44 2.13 -3.43 -4.70
CA TYR A 44 2.75 -3.05 -5.97
C TYR A 44 1.69 -2.65 -7.00
N LYS A 45 0.71 -3.52 -7.25
CA LYS A 45 -0.39 -3.25 -8.18
C LYS A 45 -1.17 -1.99 -7.81
N ASN A 46 -1.48 -1.81 -6.53
CA ASN A 46 -2.21 -0.64 -6.05
C ASN A 46 -1.43 0.66 -6.29
N ARG A 47 -0.11 0.66 -6.09
CA ARG A 47 0.74 1.84 -6.36
C ARG A 47 0.76 2.17 -7.85
N SER A 48 0.98 1.17 -8.71
CA SER A 48 0.97 1.35 -10.17
C SER A 48 -0.38 1.87 -10.68
N GLN A 49 -1.49 1.29 -10.20
CA GLN A 49 -2.83 1.75 -10.54
C GLN A 49 -3.09 3.18 -10.07
N PHE A 50 -2.64 3.54 -8.87
CA PHE A 50 -2.79 4.89 -8.37
C PHE A 50 -2.01 5.90 -9.22
N GLU A 51 -0.76 5.59 -9.59
CA GLU A 51 0.05 6.42 -10.49
C GLU A 51 -0.64 6.63 -11.85
N GLU A 52 -1.20 5.57 -12.42
CA GLU A 52 -1.95 5.63 -13.68
C GLU A 52 -3.20 6.53 -13.56
N LEU A 53 -4.05 6.27 -12.57
CA LEU A 53 -5.31 6.98 -12.35
C LEU A 53 -5.13 8.45 -11.99
N THR A 54 -3.98 8.81 -11.40
CA THR A 54 -3.70 10.18 -10.96
C THR A 54 -2.82 10.98 -11.93
N SER A 55 -2.48 10.41 -13.08
CA SER A 55 -1.58 11.02 -14.07
C SER A 55 -2.10 12.33 -14.69
N ASN A 56 -3.42 12.50 -14.84
CA ASN A 56 -4.03 13.69 -15.44
C ASN A 56 -5.36 14.06 -14.77
N PRO A 57 -5.34 14.63 -13.55
CA PRO A 57 -6.56 15.00 -12.85
C PRO A 57 -7.21 16.23 -13.50
N LEU A 58 -8.55 16.25 -13.51
CA LEU A 58 -9.30 17.42 -13.97
C LEU A 58 -8.93 18.67 -13.15
N LYS A 59 -8.73 19.79 -13.84
CA LYS A 59 -8.47 21.08 -13.20
C LYS A 59 -9.68 21.48 -12.36
N LYS A 60 -9.44 21.92 -11.13
CA LYS A 60 -10.51 22.47 -10.29
C LYS A 60 -11.12 23.67 -11.00
N ALA A 61 -12.45 23.69 -11.10
CA ALA A 61 -13.15 24.85 -11.64
C ALA A 61 -12.80 26.09 -10.79
N PRO A 62 -12.56 27.25 -11.43
CA PRO A 62 -12.29 28.48 -10.70
C PRO A 62 -13.48 28.79 -9.80
N ARG A 63 -13.20 29.14 -8.54
CA ARG A 63 -14.25 29.54 -7.59
C ARG A 63 -14.82 30.87 -8.08
N ASN A 64 -16.04 30.86 -8.60
CA ASN A 64 -16.73 32.08 -9.04
C ASN A 64 -16.69 33.13 -7.91
N GLU A 65 -16.01 34.26 -8.14
CA GLU A 65 -15.88 35.35 -7.15
C GLU A 65 -17.21 35.97 -6.75
N ARG A 66 -18.27 35.72 -7.52
CA ARG A 66 -19.64 36.20 -7.27
C ARG A 66 -20.20 35.82 -5.89
N ASN A 67 -19.71 34.74 -5.26
CA ASN A 67 -20.17 34.30 -3.94
C ASN A 67 -19.44 34.95 -2.75
N LYS A 68 -18.45 35.82 -2.94
CA LYS A 68 -17.86 36.60 -1.84
C LYS A 68 -18.77 37.76 -1.41
N ASN A 69 -19.44 38.42 -2.37
CA ASN A 69 -20.24 39.63 -2.13
C ASN A 69 -21.56 39.42 -1.37
N TYR A 70 -21.92 38.19 -0.99
CA TYR A 70 -23.10 37.89 -0.17
C TYR A 70 -22.77 37.69 1.31
N LYS A 71 -21.49 37.55 1.68
CA LYS A 71 -21.06 37.40 3.08
C LYS A 71 -20.69 38.72 3.76
N ASP A 72 -20.52 39.79 2.99
CA ASP A 72 -20.22 41.14 3.47
C ASP A 72 -21.44 42.09 3.41
N ARG A 73 -22.66 41.53 3.32
CA ARG A 73 -23.93 42.27 3.44
C ARG A 73 -24.73 41.77 4.62
#